data_AF-A0A183KXA8-F1
#
_entry.id   AF-A0A183KXA8-F1
#
_cell.length_a   1.000
_cell.length_b   1.000
_cell.length_c   1.000
_cell.angle_alpha   90.00
_cell.angle_beta   90.00
_cell.angle_gamma   90.00
#
_symmetry.space_group_name_H-M   'P 1'
#
loop_
_entity.id
_entity.type
_entity.pdbx_description
1 polymer ?
#
loop_
_entity_poly.entity_id
_entity_poly.type
_entity_poly.pdbx_seq_one_letter_code
_entity_poly.pdbx_strand_id
1 'polypeptide(L)'
;MSASIDQIFHTGLLDLPCHRLLEVQCLKLRKPLVCLSPVAKMHIVNYTLNIVKSLCDATAPSCIGDIIQCIDYCFPEKLKPSPQFLDEVQSQVEKGKRKTLYISADKVFSCFKLVFPRMESNVSLFLTHLMEHIMGQIVQWVVNYESKIQSGYIEATDVHHIFSLFGAPKLSKSPVCYSLPFLPRKSSDYKDYAKEIQYLLRFSVQHLGIIVRIFGDSLMEELSHIRIVTESLLTECEDTRNINLTARRLLGAIKSAQIVFDRASEVHSHVTVLSECIDDAFEDQTRLIGSCLIVSHLIRL
;
A
#
# COMPACT_ATOMS: atom_id res chain seq x y z
N MET A 1 -6.38 -20.62 -11.22
CA MET A 1 -5.03 -20.27 -10.75
C MET A 1 -4.71 -18.88 -11.27
N SER A 2 -4.77 -17.84 -10.44
CA SER A 2 -4.39 -16.48 -10.85
C SER A 2 -2.87 -16.39 -10.86
N ALA A 3 -2.27 -16.27 -12.04
CA ALA A 3 -0.84 -16.01 -12.14
C ALA A 3 -0.52 -14.66 -11.48
N SER A 4 0.49 -14.63 -10.61
CA SER A 4 0.91 -13.40 -9.95
C SER A 4 1.65 -12.49 -10.94
N ILE A 5 1.66 -11.17 -10.68
CA ILE A 5 2.43 -10.19 -11.46
C ILE A 5 3.90 -10.63 -11.58
N ASP A 6 4.45 -11.25 -10.53
CA ASP A 6 5.79 -11.86 -10.54
C ASP A 6 5.93 -12.90 -11.66
N GLN A 7 5.07 -13.91 -11.70
CA GLN A 7 5.19 -15.01 -12.66
C GLN A 7 5.06 -14.54 -14.11
N ILE A 8 4.30 -13.47 -14.37
CA ILE A 8 4.01 -13.00 -15.74
C ILE A 8 5.10 -12.05 -16.26
N PHE A 9 5.64 -11.17 -15.42
CA PHE A 9 6.65 -10.20 -15.83
C PHE A 9 8.09 -10.72 -15.73
N HIS A 10 8.34 -11.86 -15.08
CA HIS A 10 9.64 -12.56 -15.10
C HIS A 10 9.96 -13.27 -16.43
N THR A 11 9.20 -13.01 -17.50
CA THR A 11 9.45 -13.53 -18.87
C THR A 11 10.58 -12.81 -19.62
N GLY A 12 11.41 -12.01 -18.93
CA GLY A 12 12.46 -11.20 -19.55
C GLY A 12 11.92 -9.98 -20.33
N LEU A 13 10.64 -9.65 -20.19
CA LEU A 13 9.98 -8.55 -20.92
C LEU A 13 10.70 -7.21 -20.73
N LEU A 14 11.22 -6.97 -19.52
CA LEU A 14 11.88 -5.72 -19.13
C LEU A 14 13.40 -5.75 -19.29
N ASP A 15 13.98 -6.90 -19.61
CA ASP A 15 15.43 -7.04 -19.69
C ASP A 15 16.04 -6.25 -20.84
N LEU A 16 15.48 -6.39 -22.04
CA LEU A 16 15.95 -5.64 -23.21
C LEU A 16 15.66 -4.14 -23.06
N PRO A 17 14.45 -3.70 -22.64
CA PRO A 17 14.21 -2.29 -22.32
C PRO A 17 15.17 -1.71 -21.27
N CYS A 18 15.47 -2.44 -20.20
CA CYS A 18 16.42 -1.99 -19.17
C CYS A 18 17.81 -1.70 -19.76
N HIS A 19 18.30 -2.60 -20.62
CA HIS A 19 19.58 -2.42 -21.31
C HIS A 19 19.57 -1.22 -22.27
N ARG A 20 18.52 -1.08 -23.09
CA ARG A 20 18.41 0.07 -24.01
C ARG A 20 18.30 1.40 -23.27
N LEU A 21 17.55 1.45 -22.17
CA LEU A 21 17.48 2.65 -21.35
C LEU A 21 18.84 3.01 -20.76
N LEU A 22 19.67 2.02 -20.39
CA LEU A 22 21.03 2.25 -19.92
C LEU A 22 21.90 2.91 -20.98
N GLU A 23 21.92 2.38 -22.20
CA GLU A 23 22.65 2.97 -23.33
C GLU A 23 22.20 4.41 -23.60
N VAL A 24 20.89 4.63 -23.64
CA VAL A 24 20.29 5.95 -23.88
C VAL A 24 20.68 6.95 -22.78
N GLN A 25 20.68 6.53 -21.51
CA GLN A 25 21.08 7.41 -20.41
C GLN A 25 22.59 7.70 -20.41
N CYS A 26 23.44 6.72 -20.75
CA CYS A 26 24.87 6.96 -20.95
C CYS A 26 25.11 8.01 -22.04
N LEU A 27 24.45 7.85 -23.19
CA LEU A 27 24.52 8.80 -24.30
C LEU A 27 24.01 10.19 -23.92
N LYS A 28 22.84 10.26 -23.27
CA LYS A 28 22.21 11.52 -22.84
C LYS A 28 23.09 12.29 -21.87
N LEU A 29 23.74 11.59 -20.94
CA LEU A 29 24.63 12.18 -19.93
C LEU A 29 26.08 12.35 -20.43
N ARG A 30 26.38 11.97 -21.68
CA ARG A 30 27.74 11.99 -22.27
C ARG A 30 28.76 11.23 -21.40
N LYS A 31 28.34 10.10 -20.87
CA LYS A 31 29.15 9.22 -20.01
C LYS A 31 29.55 7.95 -20.77
N PRO A 32 30.67 7.32 -20.39
CA PRO A 32 31.06 6.03 -20.96
C PRO A 32 29.97 4.99 -20.75
N LEU A 33 29.95 3.98 -21.61
CA LEU A 33 29.03 2.85 -21.47
C LEU A 33 29.28 2.14 -20.15
N VAL A 34 28.19 1.88 -19.43
CA VAL A 34 28.20 1.17 -18.16
C VAL A 34 27.70 -0.25 -18.38
N CYS A 35 28.39 -1.23 -17.81
CA CYS A 35 27.93 -2.61 -17.80
C CYS A 35 27.25 -2.93 -16.46
N LEU A 36 26.07 -3.55 -16.51
CA LEU A 36 25.39 -4.07 -15.32
C LEU A 36 25.65 -5.57 -15.21
N SER A 37 25.93 -6.07 -14.01
CA SER A 37 25.88 -7.51 -13.76
C SER A 37 24.46 -8.06 -14.00
N PRO A 38 24.31 -9.34 -14.39
CA PRO A 38 22.98 -9.94 -14.58
C PRO A 38 22.08 -9.81 -13.35
N VAL A 39 22.68 -9.94 -12.15
CA VAL A 39 21.97 -9.83 -10.87
C VAL A 39 21.57 -8.37 -10.59
N ALA A 40 22.46 -7.40 -10.85
CA ALA A 40 22.15 -5.97 -10.73
C ALA A 40 20.95 -5.57 -11.60
N LYS A 41 20.95 -6.04 -12.86
CA LYS A 41 19.86 -5.83 -13.80
C LYS A 41 18.54 -6.41 -13.29
N MET A 42 18.57 -7.64 -12.79
CA MET A 42 17.40 -8.29 -12.19
C MET A 42 16.84 -7.47 -11.02
N HIS A 43 17.70 -6.92 -10.16
CA HIS A 43 17.25 -6.05 -9.06
C HIS A 43 16.54 -4.78 -9.56
N ILE A 44 17.04 -4.12 -10.61
CA ILE A 44 16.41 -2.93 -11.20
C ILE A 44 15.01 -3.27 -11.74
N VAL A 45 14.91 -4.38 -12.47
CA VAL A 45 13.63 -4.87 -13.02
C VAL A 45 12.65 -5.19 -11.88
N ASN A 46 13.10 -5.93 -10.87
CA ASN A 46 12.26 -6.31 -9.73
C ASN A 46 11.79 -5.10 -8.93
N TYR A 47 12.66 -4.11 -8.71
CA TYR A 47 12.30 -2.88 -8.02
C TYR A 47 11.22 -2.10 -8.79
N THR A 48 11.36 -2.00 -10.10
CA THR A 48 10.35 -1.38 -10.98
C THR A 48 9.01 -2.11 -10.87
N LEU A 49 9.02 -3.43 -10.95
CA LEU A 49 7.81 -4.25 -10.82
C LEU A 49 7.18 -4.14 -9.43
N ASN A 50 7.96 -4.06 -8.36
CA ASN A 50 7.43 -3.91 -7.01
C ASN A 50 6.66 -2.60 -6.83
N ILE A 51 7.14 -1.48 -7.38
CA ILE A 51 6.38 -0.22 -7.38
C ILE A 51 5.07 -0.37 -8.14
N VAL A 52 5.10 -1.01 -9.31
CA VAL A 52 3.90 -1.24 -10.14
C VAL A 52 2.89 -2.13 -9.44
N LYS A 53 3.34 -3.18 -8.75
CA LYS A 53 2.48 -4.02 -7.91
C LYS A 53 1.81 -3.19 -6.83
N SER A 54 2.56 -2.35 -6.12
CA SER A 54 1.98 -1.47 -5.10
C SER A 54 0.95 -0.50 -5.66
N LEU A 55 1.11 -0.03 -6.91
CA LEU A 55 0.11 0.79 -7.61
C LEU A 55 -1.14 -0.01 -8.01
N CYS A 56 -1.04 -1.33 -8.11
CA CYS A 56 -2.13 -2.23 -8.51
C CYS A 56 -2.70 -3.04 -7.34
N ASP A 57 -2.26 -2.78 -6.10
CA ASP A 57 -2.62 -3.61 -4.96
C ASP A 57 -4.05 -3.33 -4.48
N ALA A 58 -4.67 -4.33 -3.84
CA ALA A 58 -6.09 -4.40 -3.42
C ALA A 58 -7.15 -4.56 -4.53
N THR A 59 -7.05 -3.86 -5.68
CA THR A 59 -7.90 -4.08 -6.88
C THR A 59 -7.23 -3.52 -8.13
N ALA A 60 -7.46 -4.13 -9.31
CA ALA A 60 -7.03 -3.56 -10.58
C ALA A 60 -7.49 -2.09 -10.69
N PRO A 61 -6.59 -1.13 -10.98
CA PRO A 61 -6.97 0.26 -11.21
C PRO A 61 -8.05 0.31 -12.30
N SER A 62 -9.17 0.97 -11.99
CA SER A 62 -10.29 1.09 -12.92
C SER A 62 -10.10 2.26 -13.87
N CYS A 63 -9.37 3.30 -13.43
CA CYS A 63 -9.03 4.45 -14.23
C CYS A 63 -7.61 4.96 -13.93
N ILE A 64 -7.10 5.89 -14.75
CA ILE A 64 -5.80 6.54 -14.56
C ILE A 64 -5.77 7.33 -13.24
N GLY A 65 -6.90 7.92 -12.84
CA GLY A 65 -7.05 8.68 -11.59
C GLY A 65 -6.72 7.84 -10.35
N ASP A 66 -7.13 6.56 -10.33
CA ASP A 66 -6.83 5.63 -9.24
C ASP A 66 -5.31 5.48 -9.06
N ILE A 67 -4.58 5.36 -10.17
CA ILE A 67 -3.12 5.23 -10.16
C ILE A 67 -2.48 6.51 -9.61
N ILE A 68 -2.92 7.68 -10.08
CA ILE A 68 -2.37 8.98 -9.66
C ILE A 68 -2.53 9.19 -8.16
N GLN A 69 -3.67 8.80 -7.58
CA GLN A 69 -3.91 8.91 -6.13
C GLN A 69 -2.95 8.05 -5.29
N CYS A 70 -2.46 6.93 -5.84
CA CYS A 70 -1.55 6.02 -5.15
C CYS A 70 -0.07 6.47 -5.22
N ILE A 71 0.30 7.35 -6.15
CA ILE A 71 1.71 7.72 -6.40
C ILE A 71 2.42 8.25 -5.15
N ASP A 72 1.74 9.06 -4.35
CA ASP A 72 2.31 9.69 -3.15
C ASP A 72 2.77 8.67 -2.10
N TYR A 73 2.25 7.45 -2.15
CA TYR A 73 2.46 6.39 -1.16
C TYR A 73 3.29 5.24 -1.73
N CYS A 74 3.24 4.99 -3.04
CA CYS A 74 3.96 3.88 -3.66
C CYS A 74 5.40 4.22 -4.03
N PHE A 75 5.76 5.51 -4.11
CA PHE A 75 7.07 5.95 -4.55
C PHE A 75 7.95 6.47 -3.41
N PRO A 76 9.25 6.15 -3.42
CA PRO A 76 10.22 6.88 -2.61
C PRO A 76 10.41 8.30 -3.17
N GLU A 77 10.76 9.25 -2.30
CA GLU A 77 10.76 10.68 -2.65
C GLU A 77 11.58 11.01 -3.91
N LYS A 78 12.72 10.35 -4.12
CA LYS A 78 13.62 10.64 -5.25
C LYS A 78 13.23 9.99 -6.57
N LEU A 79 12.31 9.02 -6.55
CA LEU A 79 11.77 8.40 -7.77
C LEU A 79 10.35 8.87 -8.09
N LYS A 80 9.76 9.68 -7.22
CA LYS A 80 8.40 10.16 -7.39
C LYS A 80 8.27 10.94 -8.71
N PRO A 81 7.36 10.55 -9.62
CA PRO A 81 7.12 11.30 -10.84
C PRO A 81 6.54 12.68 -10.52
N SER A 82 6.99 13.70 -11.26
CA SER A 82 6.46 15.06 -11.13
C SER A 82 5.01 15.14 -11.62
N PRO A 83 4.16 16.01 -11.06
CA PRO A 83 2.78 16.21 -11.55
C PRO A 83 2.71 16.54 -13.04
N GLN A 84 3.61 17.39 -13.54
CA GLN A 84 3.68 17.75 -14.96
C GLN A 84 3.87 16.53 -15.87
N PHE A 85 4.75 15.60 -15.48
CA PHE A 85 4.95 14.35 -16.20
C PHE A 85 3.68 13.49 -16.23
N LEU A 86 2.94 13.43 -15.11
CA LEU A 86 1.71 12.64 -15.03
C LEU A 86 0.61 13.23 -15.93
N ASP A 87 0.44 14.55 -15.91
CA ASP A 87 -0.51 15.27 -16.75
C ASP A 87 -0.19 15.09 -18.25
N GLU A 88 1.10 15.17 -18.61
CA GLU A 88 1.56 14.92 -19.98
C GLU A 88 1.25 13.52 -20.46
N VAL A 89 1.55 12.50 -19.65
CA VAL A 89 1.31 11.09 -19.99
C VAL A 89 -0.19 10.82 -20.06
N GLN A 90 -0.97 11.30 -19.10
CA GLN A 90 -2.43 11.17 -19.12
C GLN A 90 -3.01 11.79 -20.40
N SER A 91 -2.61 13.01 -20.75
CA SER A 91 -3.07 13.67 -21.97
C SER A 91 -2.66 12.92 -23.25
N GLN A 92 -1.47 12.30 -23.28
CA GLN A 92 -1.01 11.50 -24.42
C GLN A 92 -1.84 10.23 -24.59
N VAL A 93 -2.13 9.53 -23.49
CA VAL A 93 -2.96 8.33 -23.47
C VAL A 93 -4.39 8.65 -23.93
N GLU A 94 -4.99 9.72 -23.41
CA GLU A 94 -6.33 10.18 -23.81
C GLU A 94 -6.40 10.58 -25.29
N LYS A 95 -5.34 11.18 -25.82
CA LYS A 95 -5.22 11.54 -27.26
C LYS A 95 -4.84 10.36 -28.16
N GLY A 96 -4.67 9.15 -27.60
CA GLY A 96 -4.24 7.97 -28.35
C GLY A 96 -2.83 8.07 -28.93
N LYS A 97 -2.01 9.02 -28.48
CA LYS A 97 -0.65 9.23 -28.98
C LYS A 97 0.29 8.25 -28.30
N ARG A 98 0.62 7.16 -28.99
CA ARG A 98 1.70 6.26 -28.58
C ARG A 98 3.04 6.95 -28.85
N LYS A 99 3.66 7.54 -27.83
CA LYS A 99 5.10 7.83 -27.91
C LYS A 99 5.83 6.52 -28.14
N THR A 100 6.94 6.54 -28.89
CA THR A 100 7.76 5.34 -29.07
C THR A 100 8.36 4.94 -27.72
N LEU A 101 7.79 3.89 -27.13
CA LEU A 101 8.26 3.28 -25.88
C LEU A 101 9.28 2.20 -26.20
N TYR A 102 10.29 2.06 -25.35
CA TYR A 102 11.20 0.91 -25.36
C TYR A 102 10.50 -0.34 -24.82
N ILE A 103 9.57 -0.16 -23.87
CA ILE A 103 8.73 -1.24 -23.35
C ILE A 103 7.53 -1.45 -24.30
N SER A 104 7.31 -2.69 -24.73
CA SER A 104 6.18 -3.03 -25.60
C SER A 104 4.85 -2.95 -24.84
N ALA A 105 4.07 -1.90 -25.11
CA ALA A 105 2.76 -1.70 -24.50
C ALA A 105 1.79 -2.87 -24.77
N ASP A 106 1.81 -3.47 -25.96
CA ASP A 106 0.91 -4.59 -26.28
C ASP A 106 1.25 -5.86 -25.47
N LYS A 107 2.55 -6.12 -25.22
CA LYS A 107 2.99 -7.22 -24.34
C LYS A 107 2.64 -6.94 -22.88
N VAL A 108 2.87 -5.72 -22.40
CA VAL A 108 2.50 -5.30 -21.04
C VAL A 108 0.99 -5.41 -20.83
N PHE A 109 0.18 -4.99 -21.80
CA PHE A 109 -1.27 -5.14 -21.76
C PHE A 109 -1.70 -6.60 -21.71
N SER A 110 -1.09 -7.46 -22.52
CA SER A 110 -1.34 -8.91 -22.49
C SER A 110 -1.02 -9.49 -21.11
N CYS A 111 0.11 -9.10 -20.52
CA CYS A 111 0.50 -9.49 -19.17
C CYS A 111 -0.50 -9.02 -18.11
N PHE A 112 -0.91 -7.74 -18.15
CA PHE A 112 -1.91 -7.24 -17.21
C PHE A 112 -3.27 -7.89 -17.38
N LYS A 113 -3.70 -8.23 -18.60
CA LYS A 113 -4.96 -8.92 -18.84
C LYS A 113 -5.02 -10.32 -18.22
N LEU A 114 -3.88 -11.00 -18.09
CA LEU A 114 -3.81 -12.30 -17.41
C LEU A 114 -4.06 -12.17 -15.90
N VAL A 115 -3.61 -11.08 -15.28
CA VAL A 115 -3.81 -10.80 -13.84
C VAL A 115 -5.16 -10.13 -13.59
N PHE A 116 -5.51 -9.18 -14.45
CA PHE A 116 -6.64 -8.26 -14.34
C PHE A 116 -7.47 -8.29 -15.64
N PRO A 117 -8.40 -9.24 -15.80
CA PRO A 117 -9.16 -9.42 -17.04
C PRO A 117 -9.94 -8.17 -17.49
N ARG A 118 -10.34 -7.32 -16.53
CA ARG A 118 -11.09 -6.08 -16.77
C ARG A 118 -10.22 -4.84 -17.00
N MET A 119 -8.89 -4.96 -16.96
CA MET A 119 -7.98 -3.82 -17.17
C MET A 119 -8.25 -3.15 -18.51
N GLU A 120 -8.42 -1.83 -18.50
CA GLU A 120 -8.56 -1.04 -19.72
C GLU A 120 -7.22 -0.83 -20.43
N SER A 121 -7.25 -0.73 -21.75
CA SER A 121 -6.04 -0.52 -22.57
C SER A 121 -5.32 0.79 -22.21
N ASN A 122 -6.08 1.86 -21.96
CA ASN A 122 -5.55 3.16 -21.59
C ASN A 122 -4.83 3.13 -20.23
N VAL A 123 -5.42 2.44 -19.24
CA VAL A 123 -4.81 2.26 -17.91
C VAL A 123 -3.52 1.46 -18.01
N SER A 124 -3.51 0.38 -18.80
CA SER A 124 -2.29 -0.40 -19.05
C SER A 124 -1.22 0.39 -19.81
N LEU A 125 -1.61 1.23 -20.77
CA LEU A 125 -0.67 2.08 -21.50
C LEU A 125 -0.04 3.11 -20.55
N PHE A 126 -0.84 3.73 -19.68
CA PHE A 126 -0.36 4.63 -18.63
C PHE A 126 0.63 3.94 -17.69
N LEU A 127 0.32 2.73 -17.22
CA LEU A 127 1.25 1.92 -16.42
C LEU A 127 2.55 1.60 -17.19
N THR A 128 2.46 1.34 -18.50
CA THR A 128 3.66 1.09 -19.33
C THR A 128 4.56 2.33 -19.38
N HIS A 129 3.98 3.52 -19.52
CA HIS A 129 4.73 4.79 -19.46
C HIS A 129 5.38 4.99 -18.09
N LEU A 130 4.68 4.67 -17.00
CA LEU A 130 5.23 4.73 -15.65
C LEU A 130 6.37 3.73 -15.45
N MET A 131 6.23 2.49 -15.91
CA MET A 131 7.29 1.48 -15.85
C MET A 131 8.57 1.95 -16.53
N GLU A 132 8.46 2.52 -17.72
CA GLU A 132 9.61 3.05 -18.46
C GLU A 132 10.23 4.26 -17.75
N HIS A 133 9.40 5.13 -17.16
CA HIS A 133 9.87 6.26 -16.37
C HIS A 133 10.63 5.82 -15.11
N ILE A 134 10.06 4.92 -14.32
CA ILE A 134 10.68 4.37 -13.10
C ILE A 134 12.04 3.76 -13.44
N MET A 135 12.05 2.85 -14.41
CA MET A 135 13.28 2.16 -14.82
C MET A 135 14.30 3.14 -15.38
N GLY A 136 13.87 4.12 -16.17
CA GLY A 136 14.73 5.18 -16.71
C GLY A 136 15.37 6.05 -15.62
N GLN A 137 14.64 6.37 -14.55
CA GLN A 137 15.17 7.10 -13.40
C GLN A 137 16.20 6.27 -12.63
N ILE A 138 15.87 5.01 -12.32
CA ILE A 138 16.80 4.11 -11.60
C ILE A 138 18.11 3.96 -12.40
N VAL A 139 18.00 3.74 -13.72
CA VAL A 139 19.15 3.64 -14.62
C VAL A 139 19.94 4.95 -14.66
N GLN A 140 19.28 6.11 -14.64
CA GLN A 140 19.97 7.40 -14.55
C GLN A 140 20.78 7.53 -13.24
N TRP A 141 20.23 7.05 -12.12
CA TRP A 141 20.96 6.97 -10.85
C TRP A 141 22.17 6.04 -10.94
N VAL A 142 22.04 4.87 -11.58
CA VAL A 142 23.15 3.94 -11.83
C VAL A 142 24.27 4.62 -12.61
N VAL A 143 23.95 5.28 -13.73
CA VAL A 143 24.96 5.98 -14.55
C VAL A 143 25.63 7.13 -13.77
N ASN A 144 24.89 7.79 -12.88
CA ASN A 144 25.45 8.83 -12.01
C ASN A 144 26.32 8.29 -10.89
N TYR A 145 25.95 7.16 -10.31
CA TYR A 145 26.75 6.46 -9.32
C TYR A 145 28.05 5.94 -9.95
N GLU A 146 27.94 5.29 -11.12
CA GLU A 146 29.08 4.78 -11.87
C GLU A 146 30.12 5.86 -12.17
N SER A 147 29.67 7.07 -12.58
CA SER A 147 30.61 8.17 -12.83
C SER A 147 31.42 8.63 -11.61
N LYS A 148 31.01 8.25 -10.40
CA LYS A 148 31.74 8.54 -9.15
C LYS A 148 32.74 7.44 -8.81
N ILE A 149 32.40 6.18 -9.07
CA ILE A 149 33.25 5.02 -8.73
C ILE A 149 34.22 4.65 -9.86
N GLN A 150 33.88 4.97 -11.12
CA GLN A 150 34.71 4.79 -12.32
C GLN A 150 35.20 3.35 -12.54
N SER A 151 34.37 2.35 -12.23
CA SER A 151 34.68 0.93 -12.40
C SER A 151 34.37 0.40 -13.81
N GLY A 152 33.47 1.05 -14.55
CA GLY A 152 32.86 0.58 -15.79
C GLY A 152 31.82 -0.54 -15.60
N TYR A 153 31.65 -1.03 -14.37
CA TYR A 153 30.86 -2.23 -14.08
C TYR A 153 30.15 -2.10 -12.73
N ILE A 154 28.83 -2.29 -12.75
CA ILE A 154 27.94 -2.13 -11.59
C ILE A 154 27.48 -3.50 -11.10
N GLU A 155 27.78 -3.79 -9.83
CA GLU A 155 27.40 -5.02 -9.17
C GLU A 155 26.05 -4.92 -8.45
N ALA A 156 25.58 -6.05 -7.91
CA ALA A 156 24.32 -6.08 -7.18
C ALA A 156 24.39 -5.23 -5.90
N THR A 157 25.52 -5.23 -5.20
CA THR A 157 25.77 -4.44 -3.99
C THR A 157 25.66 -2.94 -4.25
N ASP A 158 26.19 -2.47 -5.37
CA ASP A 158 26.06 -1.07 -5.82
C ASP A 158 24.61 -0.68 -6.05
N VAL A 159 23.82 -1.54 -6.70
CA VAL A 159 22.39 -1.31 -6.93
C VAL A 159 21.61 -1.25 -5.61
N HIS A 160 21.90 -2.13 -4.66
CA HIS A 160 21.28 -2.07 -3.32
C HIS A 160 21.64 -0.77 -2.60
N HIS A 161 22.89 -0.32 -2.72
CA HIS A 161 23.29 0.97 -2.18
C HIS A 161 22.51 2.11 -2.84
N ILE A 162 22.39 2.14 -4.17
CA ILE A 162 21.58 3.12 -4.88
C ILE A 162 20.12 3.12 -4.39
N PHE A 163 19.53 1.95 -4.19
CA PHE A 163 18.16 1.84 -3.67
C PHE A 163 18.02 2.45 -2.28
N SER A 164 19.01 2.26 -1.41
CA SER A 164 19.01 2.87 -0.08
C SER A 164 19.02 4.41 -0.15
N LEU A 165 19.58 5.00 -1.23
CA LEU A 165 19.62 6.44 -1.43
C LEU A 165 18.27 7.03 -1.85
N PHE A 166 17.33 6.23 -2.35
CA PHE A 166 16.01 6.74 -2.76
C PHE A 166 15.16 7.19 -1.57
N GLY A 167 15.48 6.69 -0.37
CA GLY A 167 14.66 6.84 0.83
C GLY A 167 13.54 5.80 0.89
N ALA A 168 12.82 5.78 2.01
CA ALA A 168 11.60 5.00 2.11
C ALA A 168 10.48 5.73 1.36
N PRO A 169 9.52 5.00 0.73
CA PRO A 169 8.21 5.58 0.44
C PRO A 169 7.67 6.22 1.71
N LYS A 170 6.92 7.32 1.57
CA LYS A 170 6.14 7.84 2.69
C LYS A 170 5.36 6.65 3.22
N LEU A 171 5.53 6.36 4.53
CA LEU A 171 4.88 5.23 5.19
C LEU A 171 3.51 5.11 4.55
N SER A 172 3.28 3.97 3.89
CA SER A 172 1.97 3.63 3.39
C SER A 172 0.99 3.98 4.51
N LYS A 173 -0.29 4.20 4.22
CA LYS A 173 -1.25 3.81 5.25
C LYS A 173 -0.76 2.46 5.77
N SER A 174 -0.37 2.42 7.03
CA SER A 174 0.02 1.17 7.67
C SER A 174 -1.05 0.14 7.26
N PRO A 175 -0.74 -1.15 7.12
CA PRO A 175 -1.69 -2.18 6.70
C PRO A 175 -2.93 -2.33 7.63
N VAL A 176 -3.16 -1.38 8.53
CA VAL A 176 -4.36 -1.14 9.32
C VAL A 176 -5.54 -0.66 8.45
N CYS A 177 -5.29 -0.18 7.23
CA CYS A 177 -6.33 -0.03 6.21
C CYS A 177 -6.13 -1.06 5.09
N TYR A 178 -6.10 -2.35 5.41
CA TYR A 178 -6.81 -3.24 4.50
C TYR A 178 -8.21 -2.64 4.35
N SER A 179 -8.62 -2.35 3.12
CA SER A 179 -9.98 -2.73 2.81
C SER A 179 -10.10 -4.19 3.22
N LEU A 180 -10.90 -4.44 4.26
CA LEU A 180 -11.15 -5.77 4.80
C LEU A 180 -11.30 -6.75 3.65
N PRO A 181 -10.74 -7.97 3.76
CA PRO A 181 -10.66 -8.93 2.65
C PRO A 181 -12.01 -8.91 1.94
N PHE A 182 -12.04 -8.19 0.81
CA PHE A 182 -13.31 -7.80 0.23
C PHE A 182 -13.95 -9.12 -0.16
N LEU A 183 -15.06 -9.44 0.50
CA LEU A 183 -16.02 -10.39 -0.03
C LEU A 183 -16.16 -10.04 -1.51
N PRO A 184 -15.93 -10.99 -2.44
CA PRO A 184 -15.89 -10.69 -3.86
C PRO A 184 -17.15 -9.93 -4.23
N ARG A 185 -16.99 -8.66 -4.63
CA ARG A 185 -18.11 -7.75 -4.96
C ARG A 185 -19.01 -8.44 -5.97
N LYS A 186 -20.19 -8.86 -5.52
CA LYS A 186 -21.14 -9.63 -6.33
C LYS A 186 -22.44 -8.89 -6.68
N SER A 187 -22.66 -7.66 -6.19
CA SER A 187 -24.00 -7.06 -6.23
C SER A 187 -24.06 -5.61 -6.73
N SER A 188 -25.19 -5.28 -7.36
CA SER A 188 -25.57 -3.97 -7.91
C SER A 188 -26.72 -3.29 -7.13
N ASP A 189 -27.11 -3.79 -5.96
CA ASP A 189 -28.29 -3.30 -5.20
C ASP A 189 -27.94 -2.80 -3.79
N TYR A 190 -28.57 -1.69 -3.36
CA TYR A 190 -28.36 -0.99 -2.08
C TYR A 190 -28.57 -1.91 -0.86
N LYS A 191 -29.50 -2.86 -0.96
CA LYS A 191 -29.81 -3.82 0.11
C LYS A 191 -28.65 -4.77 0.41
N ASP A 192 -27.83 -5.10 -0.58
CA ASP A 192 -26.68 -5.97 -0.38
C ASP A 192 -25.48 -5.19 0.17
N TYR A 193 -25.31 -3.92 -0.22
CA TYR A 193 -24.33 -3.01 0.38
C TYR A 193 -24.57 -2.82 1.88
N ALA A 194 -25.83 -2.65 2.28
CA ALA A 194 -26.22 -2.58 3.68
C ALA A 194 -25.77 -3.81 4.49
N LYS A 195 -25.96 -5.01 3.94
CA LYS A 195 -25.56 -6.28 4.56
C LYS A 195 -24.04 -6.45 4.64
N GLU A 196 -23.30 -5.97 3.63
CA GLU A 196 -21.84 -5.97 3.65
C GLU A 196 -21.31 -5.05 4.76
N ILE A 197 -21.91 -3.87 4.93
CA ILE A 197 -21.57 -2.94 6.02
C ILE A 197 -21.91 -3.54 7.39
N GLN A 198 -23.07 -4.18 7.56
CA GLN A 198 -23.42 -4.90 8.78
C GLN A 198 -22.40 -6.00 9.13
N TYR A 199 -22.06 -6.83 8.15
CA TYR A 199 -21.07 -7.89 8.33
C TYR A 199 -19.71 -7.34 8.75
N LEU A 200 -19.28 -6.27 8.09
CA LEU A 200 -18.04 -5.58 8.39
C LEU A 200 -18.00 -5.05 9.82
N LEU A 201 -19.06 -4.36 10.26
CA LEU A 201 -19.10 -3.78 11.59
C LEU A 201 -19.08 -4.87 12.67
N ARG A 202 -19.87 -5.93 12.51
CA ARG A 202 -19.85 -7.09 13.42
C ARG A 202 -18.48 -7.75 13.50
N PHE A 203 -17.81 -7.92 12.36
CA PHE A 203 -16.44 -8.45 12.32
C PHE A 203 -15.45 -7.53 13.04
N SER A 204 -15.58 -6.21 12.84
CA SER A 204 -14.74 -5.20 13.49
C SER A 204 -14.93 -5.19 15.01
N VAL A 205 -16.17 -5.28 15.49
CA VAL A 205 -16.50 -5.42 16.93
C VAL A 205 -15.83 -6.67 17.51
N GLN A 206 -15.93 -7.82 16.84
CA GLN A 206 -15.33 -9.06 17.32
C GLN A 206 -13.81 -8.97 17.44
N HIS A 207 -13.14 -8.46 16.40
CA HIS A 207 -11.69 -8.35 16.37
C HIS A 207 -11.15 -7.30 17.36
N LEU A 208 -11.79 -6.12 17.44
CA LEU A 208 -11.45 -5.11 18.43
C LEU A 208 -11.74 -5.61 19.86
N GLY A 209 -12.80 -6.39 20.05
CA GLY A 209 -13.14 -7.00 21.33
C GLY A 209 -12.06 -7.98 21.81
N ILE A 210 -11.44 -8.73 20.91
CA ILE A 210 -10.28 -9.57 21.22
C ILE A 210 -9.10 -8.71 21.69
N ILE A 211 -8.79 -7.64 20.97
CA ILE A 211 -7.67 -6.74 21.30
C ILE A 211 -7.89 -6.09 22.69
N VAL A 212 -9.09 -5.59 22.96
CA VAL A 212 -9.40 -4.90 24.22
C VAL A 212 -9.48 -5.89 25.38
N ARG A 213 -10.23 -6.99 25.24
CA ARG A 213 -10.51 -7.90 26.36
C ARG A 213 -9.39 -8.90 26.66
N ILE A 214 -8.70 -9.40 25.63
CA ILE A 214 -7.66 -10.42 25.81
C ILE A 214 -6.31 -9.77 26.07
N PHE A 215 -5.98 -8.73 25.30
CA PHE A 215 -4.68 -8.08 25.42
C PHE A 215 -4.72 -6.83 26.29
N GLY A 216 -5.76 -6.00 26.17
CA GLY A 216 -5.91 -4.79 26.98
C GLY A 216 -6.04 -5.11 28.46
N ASP A 217 -7.08 -5.85 28.87
CA ASP A 217 -7.36 -6.07 30.29
C ASP A 217 -6.21 -6.77 31.02
N SER A 218 -5.66 -7.85 30.45
CA SER A 218 -4.54 -8.58 31.06
C SER A 218 -3.23 -7.78 31.08
N LEU A 219 -2.93 -7.00 30.04
CA LEU A 219 -1.70 -6.22 30.00
C LEU A 219 -1.79 -4.97 30.88
N MET A 220 -2.98 -4.40 31.05
CA MET A 220 -3.21 -3.26 31.93
C MET A 220 -3.01 -3.60 33.41
N GLU A 221 -3.40 -4.80 33.83
CA GLU A 221 -3.13 -5.31 35.19
C GLU A 221 -1.62 -5.39 35.45
N GLU A 222 -0.87 -6.05 34.56
CA GLU A 222 0.59 -6.15 34.64
C GLU A 222 1.29 -4.79 34.60
N LEU A 223 0.86 -3.90 33.70
CA LEU A 223 1.40 -2.53 33.60
C LEU A 223 1.15 -1.72 34.88
N SER A 224 0.02 -1.92 35.55
CA SER A 224 -0.30 -1.25 36.82
C SER A 224 0.61 -1.74 37.95
N HIS A 225 0.91 -3.04 38.00
CA HIS A 225 1.83 -3.63 38.97
C HIS A 225 3.25 -3.11 38.75
N ILE A 226 3.73 -3.12 37.52
CA ILE A 226 5.05 -2.59 37.16
C ILE A 226 5.14 -1.09 37.51
N ARG A 227 4.06 -0.32 37.29
CA ARG A 227 4.00 1.09 37.65
C ARG A 227 4.18 1.30 39.15
N ILE A 228 3.45 0.58 39.98
CA ILE A 228 3.52 0.67 41.45
C ILE A 228 4.94 0.34 41.95
N VAL A 229 5.53 -0.75 41.46
CA VAL A 229 6.89 -1.16 41.82
C VAL A 229 7.93 -0.11 41.37
N THR A 230 7.77 0.43 40.17
CA THR A 230 8.69 1.44 39.63
C THR A 230 8.57 2.78 40.37
N GLU A 231 7.36 3.18 40.78
CA GLU A 231 7.12 4.37 41.61
C GLU A 231 7.72 4.21 43.01
N SER A 232 7.58 3.03 43.64
CA SER A 232 8.18 2.69 44.94
C SER A 232 9.72 2.70 44.91
N LEU A 233 10.33 2.13 43.86
CA LEU A 233 11.79 2.16 43.66
C LEU A 233 12.33 3.58 43.51
N LEU A 234 11.57 4.48 42.88
CA LEU A 234 11.95 5.89 42.74
C LEU A 234 11.87 6.67 44.04
N THR A 235 11.04 6.25 45.00
CA THR A 235 10.94 6.89 46.32
C THR A 235 11.98 6.38 47.31
N GLU A 236 12.50 5.17 47.14
CA GLU A 236 13.46 4.56 48.09
C GLU A 236 14.95 4.74 47.69
N CYS A 237 15.25 5.12 46.44
CA CYS A 237 16.61 5.07 45.89
C CYS A 237 17.07 6.43 45.33
N GLU A 238 17.51 7.36 46.19
CA GLU A 238 17.94 8.71 45.76
C GLU A 238 19.30 8.74 45.01
N ASP A 239 20.21 7.80 45.28
CA ASP A 239 21.63 7.93 44.89
C ASP A 239 22.05 7.31 43.53
N THR A 240 21.15 6.62 42.81
CA THR A 240 21.51 5.93 41.55
C THR A 240 20.92 6.60 40.31
N ARG A 241 21.64 7.61 39.79
CA ARG A 241 21.24 8.44 38.63
C ARG A 241 20.80 7.65 37.38
N ASN A 242 21.43 6.50 37.08
CA ASN A 242 21.09 5.66 35.93
C ASN A 242 19.82 4.82 36.16
N ILE A 243 19.57 4.35 37.38
CA ILE A 243 18.36 3.62 37.75
C ILE A 243 17.16 4.57 37.71
N ASN A 244 17.32 5.78 38.24
CA ASN A 244 16.29 6.82 38.22
C ASN A 244 15.89 7.25 36.81
N LEU A 245 16.85 7.36 35.88
CA LEU A 245 16.55 7.68 34.47
C LEU A 245 15.78 6.54 33.78
N THR A 246 16.17 5.29 34.05
CA THR A 246 15.56 4.10 33.43
C THR A 246 14.14 3.88 33.95
N ALA A 247 13.91 4.02 35.25
CA ALA A 247 12.59 3.96 35.88
C ALA A 247 11.64 5.04 35.34
N ARG A 248 12.12 6.28 35.14
CA ARG A 248 11.32 7.35 34.51
C ARG A 248 10.95 7.06 33.06
N ARG A 249 11.86 6.47 32.27
CA ARG A 249 11.56 6.04 30.89
C ARG A 249 10.53 4.92 30.85
N LEU A 250 10.64 3.95 31.76
CA LEU A 250 9.68 2.87 31.90
C LEU A 250 8.28 3.41 32.25
N LEU A 251 8.18 4.33 33.22
CA LEU A 251 6.90 5.00 33.53
C LEU A 251 6.32 5.76 32.35
N GLY A 252 7.17 6.40 31.54
CA GLY A 252 6.75 7.04 30.29
C GLY A 252 6.15 6.04 29.30
N ALA A 253 6.81 4.90 29.09
CA ALA A 253 6.33 3.84 28.22
C ALA A 253 5.02 3.22 28.71
N ILE A 254 4.88 2.99 30.03
CA ILE A 254 3.65 2.49 30.65
C ILE A 254 2.49 3.44 30.41
N LYS A 255 2.68 4.74 30.61
CA LYS A 255 1.66 5.77 30.33
C LYS A 255 1.26 5.80 28.85
N SER A 256 2.23 5.69 27.94
CA SER A 256 1.95 5.63 26.50
C SER A 256 1.15 4.38 26.13
N ALA A 257 1.50 3.22 26.69
CA ALA A 257 0.75 1.98 26.47
C ALA A 257 -0.69 2.11 26.98
N GLN A 258 -0.88 2.63 28.19
CA GLN A 258 -2.20 2.87 28.78
C GLN A 258 -3.08 3.75 27.88
N ILE A 259 -2.56 4.86 27.36
CA ILE A 259 -3.29 5.74 26.42
C ILE A 259 -3.72 5.00 25.15
N VAL A 260 -2.88 4.10 24.63
CA VAL A 260 -3.22 3.32 23.42
C VAL A 260 -4.38 2.36 23.70
N PHE A 261 -4.35 1.66 24.83
CA PHE A 261 -5.42 0.72 25.20
C PHE A 261 -6.72 1.43 25.58
N ASP A 262 -6.66 2.57 26.25
CA ASP A 262 -7.83 3.41 26.54
C ASP A 262 -8.53 3.83 25.23
N ARG A 263 -7.74 4.27 24.23
CA ARG A 263 -8.26 4.62 22.91
C ARG A 263 -8.81 3.42 22.15
N ALA A 264 -8.16 2.26 22.25
CA ALA A 264 -8.66 1.04 21.63
C ALA A 264 -10.01 0.62 22.23
N SER A 265 -10.18 0.76 23.54
CA SER A 265 -11.42 0.50 24.26
C SER A 265 -12.53 1.48 23.85
N GLU A 266 -12.21 2.78 23.74
CA GLU A 266 -13.13 3.80 23.25
C GLU A 266 -13.61 3.51 21.82
N VAL A 267 -12.68 3.18 20.91
CA VAL A 267 -13.03 2.82 19.53
C VAL A 267 -13.88 1.56 19.49
N HIS A 268 -13.56 0.54 20.27
CA HIS A 268 -14.38 -0.67 20.38
C HIS A 268 -15.81 -0.34 20.84
N SER A 269 -15.98 0.53 21.84
CA SER A 269 -17.29 0.98 22.30
C SER A 269 -18.07 1.70 21.19
N HIS A 270 -17.46 2.66 20.50
CA HIS A 270 -18.11 3.38 19.41
C HIS A 270 -18.51 2.47 18.25
N VAL A 271 -17.64 1.53 17.85
CA VAL A 271 -17.92 0.59 16.77
C VAL A 271 -19.01 -0.41 17.16
N THR A 272 -19.10 -0.78 18.44
CA THR A 272 -20.18 -1.63 18.97
C THR A 272 -21.53 -0.93 18.86
N VAL A 273 -21.62 0.30 19.35
CA VAL A 273 -22.84 1.13 19.25
C VAL A 273 -23.24 1.34 17.79
N LEU A 274 -22.28 1.64 16.92
CA LEU A 274 -22.53 1.82 15.50
C LEU A 274 -23.06 0.53 14.84
N SER A 275 -22.52 -0.63 15.22
CA SER A 275 -22.99 -1.93 14.73
C SER A 275 -24.43 -2.21 15.17
N GLU A 276 -24.76 -1.92 16.43
CA GLU A 276 -26.12 -2.09 16.98
C GLU A 276 -27.12 -1.15 16.29
N CYS A 277 -26.81 0.15 16.17
CA CYS A 277 -27.67 1.11 15.48
C CYS A 277 -27.93 0.75 14.01
N ILE A 278 -26.93 0.18 13.34
CA ILE A 278 -27.04 -0.25 11.95
C ILE A 278 -27.86 -1.54 11.82
N ASP A 279 -27.72 -2.47 12.77
CA ASP A 279 -28.59 -3.66 12.83
C ASP A 279 -30.06 -3.25 13.02
N ASP A 280 -30.35 -2.34 13.95
CA ASP A 280 -31.70 -1.83 14.22
C ASP A 280 -32.30 -1.10 13.02
N ALA A 281 -31.53 -0.18 12.40
CA ALA A 281 -32.01 0.61 11.26
C ALA A 281 -32.39 -0.25 10.05
N PHE A 282 -31.64 -1.33 9.80
CA PHE A 282 -31.93 -2.23 8.68
C PHE A 282 -32.99 -3.29 9.02
N GLU A 283 -33.12 -3.72 10.27
CA GLU A 283 -34.27 -4.53 10.71
C GLU A 283 -35.58 -3.74 10.58
N ASP A 284 -35.60 -2.47 10.99
CA ASP A 284 -36.77 -1.60 10.91
C ASP A 284 -37.15 -1.27 9.46
N GLN A 285 -36.18 -1.00 8.57
CA GLN A 285 -36.47 -0.82 7.14
C GLN A 285 -36.98 -2.11 6.48
N THR A 286 -36.45 -3.27 6.87
CA THR A 286 -36.92 -4.56 6.34
C THR A 286 -38.33 -4.88 6.83
N ARG A 287 -38.65 -4.54 8.09
CA ARG A 287 -40.01 -4.62 8.65
C ARG A 287 -40.97 -3.67 7.95
N LEU A 288 -40.60 -2.39 7.76
CA LEU A 288 -41.43 -1.40 7.07
C LEU A 288 -41.75 -1.81 5.63
N ILE A 289 -40.75 -2.26 4.87
CA ILE A 289 -40.94 -2.75 3.50
C ILE A 289 -41.79 -4.02 3.49
N GLY A 290 -41.56 -4.94 4.44
CA GLY A 290 -42.40 -6.13 4.63
C GLY A 290 -43.86 -5.79 4.93
N SER A 291 -44.11 -4.82 5.83
CA SER A 291 -45.44 -4.34 6.19
C SER A 291 -46.13 -3.64 5.01
N CYS A 292 -45.44 -2.80 4.26
CA CYS A 292 -45.97 -2.18 3.05
C CYS A 292 -46.35 -3.22 1.97
N LEU A 293 -45.53 -4.26 1.80
CA LEU A 293 -45.82 -5.36 0.87
C LEU A 293 -47.03 -6.18 1.31
N ILE A 294 -47.16 -6.48 2.60
CA ILE A 294 -48.33 -7.20 3.16
C ILE A 294 -49.62 -6.37 2.99
N VAL A 295 -49.59 -5.07 3.27
CA VAL A 295 -50.74 -4.17 3.09
C VAL A 295 -51.12 -4.06 1.60
N SER A 296 -50.15 -3.98 0.70
CA SER A 296 -50.43 -3.96 -0.75
C SER A 296 -50.98 -5.27 -1.31
N HIS A 297 -50.76 -6.40 -0.64
CA HIS A 297 -51.39 -7.68 -0.97
C HIS A 297 -52.83 -7.79 -0.45
N LEU A 298 -53.10 -7.21 0.72
CA LEU A 298 -54.45 -7.12 1.30
C LEU A 298 -55.38 -6.16 0.55
N ILE A 299 -54.85 -5.14 -0.14
CA ILE A 299 -55.64 -4.22 -0.98
C ILE A 299 -55.98 -4.82 -2.37
N ARG A 300 -55.37 -5.97 -2.71
CA ARG A 300 -55.61 -6.70 -3.98
C ARG A 300 -56.55 -7.90 -3.85
N LEU A 301 -57.18 -8.09 -2.68
CA LEU A 301 -58.29 -9.01 -2.42
C LEU A 301 -59.57 -8.21 -2.16
#